data_AF-A0A963EN80-F1
#
_entry.id   AF-A0A963EN80-F1
#
_cell.length_a   1.000
_cell.length_b   1.000
_cell.length_c   1.000
_cell.angle_alpha   90.00
_cell.angle_beta   90.00
_cell.angle_gamma   90.00
#
_symmetry.space_group_name_H-M   'P 1'
#
loop_
_entity.id
_entity.type
_entity.pdbx_description
1 polymer ?
#
loop_
_entity_poly.entity_id
_entity_poly.type
_entity_poly.pdbx_seq_one_letter_code
_entity_poly.pdbx_strand_id
1 'polypeptide(L)'
;MACRQNEQVLLGARPVGDIKPEDFAYTAAAMPAPAEGEVLIQVQYLAFDPAMKGWMENRVDYLAPLQVGDVMRGQGSGSEKCAWLLDELGFDAAIDYKSEHVEAHLASGELRSHETVLTGLDRLPEALGLFRGSNLGKQLVALEA
;
A
#
# COMPACT_ATOMS: atom_id res chain seq x y z
N MET A 1 -10.60 -26.92 -13.27
CA MET A 1 -10.00 -25.58 -13.15
C MET A 1 -8.54 -25.70 -13.54
N ALA A 2 -8.08 -24.92 -14.51
CA ALA A 2 -6.65 -24.90 -14.84
C ALA A 2 -5.85 -24.41 -13.62
N CYS A 3 -4.69 -25.03 -13.34
CA CYS A 3 -3.81 -24.58 -12.27
C CYS A 3 -3.27 -23.19 -12.64
N ARG A 4 -3.83 -22.14 -12.03
CA ARG A 4 -3.39 -20.75 -12.26
C ARG A 4 -2.05 -20.57 -11.57
N GLN A 5 -1.03 -20.15 -12.32
CA GLN A 5 0.29 -19.82 -11.77
C GLN A 5 0.26 -18.44 -11.10
N ASN A 6 1.16 -18.22 -10.16
CA ASN A 6 1.40 -16.92 -9.53
C ASN A 6 2.39 -16.13 -10.41
N GLU A 7 1.88 -15.17 -11.18
CA GLU A 7 2.70 -14.28 -12.00
C GLU A 7 3.37 -13.24 -11.11
N GLN A 8 4.69 -13.09 -11.27
CA GLN A 8 5.51 -12.24 -10.42
C GLN A 8 6.38 -11.32 -11.26
N VAL A 9 6.50 -10.08 -10.80
CA VAL A 9 7.51 -9.12 -11.27
C VAL A 9 8.62 -9.09 -10.24
N LEU A 10 9.83 -9.37 -10.67
CA LEU A 10 11.04 -9.35 -9.85
C LEU A 10 11.84 -8.07 -10.12
N LEU A 11 12.69 -7.69 -9.18
CA LEU A 11 13.77 -6.76 -9.43
C LEU A 11 14.82 -7.47 -10.32
N GLY A 12 14.85 -7.13 -11.61
CA GLY A 12 15.77 -7.73 -12.59
C GLY A 12 17.17 -7.12 -12.53
N ALA A 13 17.28 -5.82 -12.32
CA ALA A 13 18.53 -5.11 -12.13
C ALA A 13 18.33 -3.88 -11.23
N ARG A 14 19.42 -3.36 -10.66
CA ARG A 14 19.36 -2.09 -9.93
C ARG A 14 19.33 -0.93 -10.93
N PRO A 15 18.31 -0.05 -10.90
CA PRO A 15 18.24 1.10 -11.78
C PRO A 15 19.46 2.01 -11.62
N VAL A 16 19.96 2.52 -12.74
CA VAL A 16 20.95 3.60 -12.77
C VAL A 16 20.34 4.76 -13.57
N GLY A 17 19.97 5.82 -12.87
CA GLY A 17 19.22 6.94 -13.43
C GLY A 17 17.73 6.64 -13.48
N ASP A 18 17.13 6.80 -14.66
CA ASP A 18 15.72 6.49 -14.89
C ASP A 18 15.47 4.98 -14.82
N ILE A 19 14.29 4.59 -14.33
CA ILE A 19 13.83 3.20 -14.35
C ILE A 19 13.56 2.79 -15.79
N LYS A 20 14.04 1.61 -16.17
CA LYS A 20 13.85 1.05 -17.51
C LYS A 20 13.14 -0.31 -17.43
N PRO A 21 12.47 -0.76 -18.50
CA PRO A 21 11.84 -2.07 -18.54
C PRO A 21 12.79 -3.23 -18.17
N GLU A 22 14.08 -3.10 -18.49
CA GLU A 22 15.10 -4.11 -18.21
C GLU A 22 15.48 -4.21 -16.73
N ASP A 23 15.10 -3.23 -15.90
CA ASP A 23 15.27 -3.30 -14.45
C ASP A 23 14.28 -4.29 -13.80
N PHE A 24 13.31 -4.81 -14.58
CA PHE A 24 12.33 -5.79 -14.16
C PHE A 24 12.55 -7.14 -14.84
N ALA A 25 12.26 -8.21 -14.12
CA ALA A 25 12.16 -9.55 -14.68
C ALA A 25 10.77 -10.14 -14.40
N TYR A 26 10.22 -10.90 -15.33
CA TYR A 26 8.91 -11.52 -15.19
C TYR A 26 9.09 -13.02 -15.03
N THR A 27 8.40 -13.59 -14.05
CA THR A 27 8.41 -15.03 -13.80
C THR A 27 7.02 -15.52 -13.44
N ALA A 28 6.85 -16.84 -13.46
CA ALA A 28 5.67 -17.49 -12.94
C ALA A 28 6.10 -18.55 -11.92
N ALA A 29 5.47 -18.52 -10.76
CA ALA A 29 5.72 -19.44 -9.67
C ALA A 29 4.48 -20.31 -9.42
N ALA A 30 4.65 -21.42 -8.70
CA ALA A 30 3.52 -22.15 -8.16
C ALA A 30 2.72 -21.24 -7.20
N MET A 31 1.39 -21.38 -7.21
CA MET A 31 0.55 -20.68 -6.24
C MET A 31 0.94 -21.15 -4.82
N PRO A 32 1.32 -20.23 -3.92
CA PRO A 32 1.66 -20.62 -2.56
C PRO A 32 0.41 -21.06 -1.80
N ALA A 33 0.58 -21.96 -0.84
CA ALA A 33 -0.45 -22.22 0.17
C ALA A 33 -0.18 -21.28 1.36
N PRO A 34 -1.19 -20.55 1.88
CA PRO A 34 -1.02 -19.74 3.07
C PRO A 34 -0.73 -20.64 4.28
N ALA A 35 0.21 -20.22 5.14
CA ALA A 35 0.45 -20.86 6.43
C ALA A 35 -0.60 -20.46 7.49
N GLU A 36 -0.47 -20.99 8.70
CA GLU A 36 -1.32 -20.59 9.83
C GLU A 36 -1.19 -19.08 10.11
N GLY A 37 -2.32 -18.38 10.13
CA GLY A 37 -2.38 -16.93 10.31
C GLY A 37 -2.11 -16.11 9.04
N GLU A 38 -1.90 -16.75 7.89
CA GLU A 38 -1.75 -16.08 6.59
C GLU A 38 -3.03 -16.17 5.76
N VAL A 39 -3.15 -15.29 4.77
CA VAL A 39 -4.21 -15.32 3.75
C VAL A 39 -3.60 -15.25 2.36
N LEU A 40 -4.21 -15.98 1.42
CA LEU A 40 -3.92 -15.84 0.00
C LEU A 40 -5.02 -15.03 -0.67
N ILE A 41 -4.64 -13.93 -1.33
CA ILE A 41 -5.58 -12.99 -1.95
C ILE A 41 -5.26 -12.89 -3.44
N GLN A 42 -6.29 -12.95 -4.29
CA GLN A 42 -6.12 -12.58 -5.68
C GLN A 42 -6.05 -11.05 -5.81
N VAL A 43 -4.85 -10.53 -6.08
CA VAL A 43 -4.64 -9.11 -6.36
C VAL A 43 -5.31 -8.76 -7.71
N GLN A 44 -6.16 -7.73 -7.71
CA GLN A 44 -6.83 -7.22 -8.92
C GLN A 44 -6.24 -5.89 -9.38
N TYR A 45 -5.77 -5.07 -8.43
CA TYR A 45 -5.15 -3.79 -8.69
C TYR A 45 -3.85 -3.67 -7.89
N LEU A 46 -2.78 -3.22 -8.54
CA LEU A 46 -1.49 -2.95 -7.91
C LEU A 46 -1.23 -1.43 -7.92
N ALA A 47 -0.96 -0.84 -6.76
CA ALA A 47 -0.53 0.55 -6.66
C ALA A 47 0.92 0.70 -7.13
N PHE A 48 1.21 1.82 -7.80
CA PHE A 48 2.55 2.14 -8.27
C PHE A 48 2.98 3.51 -7.71
N ASP A 49 3.92 3.49 -6.77
CA ASP A 49 4.33 4.66 -6.00
C ASP A 49 5.75 5.11 -6.37
N PRO A 50 6.05 6.43 -6.39
CA PRO A 50 7.44 6.92 -6.61
C PRO A 50 8.45 6.34 -5.62
N ALA A 51 8.00 5.98 -4.40
CA ALA A 51 8.82 5.33 -3.38
C ALA A 51 9.42 4.00 -3.86
N MET A 52 8.76 3.30 -4.80
CA MET A 52 9.26 2.03 -5.36
C MET A 52 10.66 2.18 -5.96
N LYS A 53 10.98 3.33 -6.57
CA LYS A 53 12.33 3.61 -7.06
C LYS A 53 13.36 3.58 -5.92
N GLY A 54 13.05 4.22 -4.80
CA GLY A 54 13.91 4.22 -3.61
C GLY A 54 14.13 2.82 -3.04
N TRP A 55 13.13 1.94 -3.15
CA TRP A 55 13.23 0.53 -2.76
C TRP A 55 14.15 -0.24 -3.71
N MET A 56 13.99 -0.07 -5.04
CA MET A 56 14.85 -0.70 -6.05
C MET A 56 16.33 -0.31 -5.91
N GLU A 57 16.57 0.97 -5.61
CA GLU A 57 17.92 1.52 -5.40
C GLU A 57 18.49 1.23 -3.99
N ASN A 58 17.71 0.63 -3.07
CA ASN A 58 18.07 0.47 -1.65
C ASN A 58 18.52 1.76 -0.96
N ARG A 59 17.79 2.85 -1.21
CA ARG A 59 18.07 4.18 -0.62
C ARG A 59 17.22 4.48 0.61
N VAL A 60 16.40 3.53 1.03
CA VAL A 60 15.56 3.61 2.23
C VAL A 60 16.10 2.67 3.31
N ASP A 61 16.06 3.09 4.56
CA ASP A 61 16.59 2.37 5.72
C ASP A 61 15.49 1.85 6.66
N TYR A 62 14.24 2.25 6.47
CA TYR A 62 13.07 1.81 7.26
C TYR A 62 12.43 0.50 6.76
N LEU A 63 12.89 -0.05 5.63
CA LEU A 63 12.44 -1.35 5.09
C LEU A 63 13.62 -2.28 4.92
N ALA A 64 13.36 -3.59 4.98
CA ALA A 64 14.35 -4.59 4.59
C ALA A 64 14.84 -4.34 3.15
N PRO A 65 16.14 -4.41 2.85
CA PRO A 65 16.65 -4.18 1.51
C PRO A 65 16.00 -5.10 0.46
N LEU A 66 15.72 -4.56 -0.73
CA LEU A 66 15.28 -5.34 -1.90
C LEU A 66 16.50 -5.80 -2.70
N GLN A 67 16.62 -7.10 -2.95
CA GLN A 67 17.70 -7.70 -3.72
C GLN A 67 17.27 -7.99 -5.15
N VAL A 68 18.25 -8.02 -6.06
CA VAL A 68 18.01 -8.48 -7.43
C VAL A 68 17.56 -9.93 -7.38
N GLY A 69 16.47 -10.25 -8.06
CA GLY A 69 15.77 -11.54 -8.01
C GLY A 69 14.60 -11.60 -7.02
N ASP A 70 14.49 -10.64 -6.10
CA ASP A 70 13.33 -10.57 -5.19
C ASP A 70 12.07 -10.13 -5.95
N VAL A 71 10.90 -10.60 -5.48
CA VAL A 71 9.60 -10.09 -5.95
C VAL A 71 9.46 -8.61 -5.58
N MET A 72 9.08 -7.80 -6.56
CA MET A 72 8.79 -6.38 -6.36
C MET A 72 7.68 -6.20 -5.32
N ARG A 73 7.96 -5.37 -4.32
CA ARG A 73 6.98 -5.01 -3.29
C ARG A 73 6.01 -3.98 -3.85
N GLY A 74 4.75 -4.11 -3.47
CA GLY A 74 3.70 -3.15 -3.82
C GLY A 74 2.46 -3.37 -2.98
N GLN A 75 1.51 -2.45 -3.11
CA GLN A 75 0.23 -2.54 -2.41
C GLN A 75 -0.83 -3.06 -3.37
N GLY A 76 -1.36 -4.24 -3.07
CA GLY A 76 -2.45 -4.87 -3.81
C GLY A 76 -3.81 -4.61 -3.17
N SER A 77 -4.83 -4.42 -4.02
CA SER A 77 -6.25 -4.40 -3.62
C SER A 77 -7.10 -5.29 -4.53
N GLY A 78 -8.26 -5.66 -4.03
CA GLY A 78 -9.29 -6.43 -4.73
C GLY A 78 -10.43 -6.79 -3.77
N SER A 79 -11.60 -7.06 -4.33
CA SER A 79 -12.83 -7.34 -3.55
C SER A 79 -12.67 -8.50 -2.56
N GLU A 80 -11.90 -9.53 -2.90
CA GLU A 80 -11.62 -10.67 -2.01
C GLU A 80 -10.91 -10.25 -0.72
N LYS A 81 -10.04 -9.22 -0.77
CA LYS A 81 -9.37 -8.67 0.41
C LYS A 81 -10.39 -8.03 1.35
N CYS A 82 -11.32 -7.25 0.81
CA CYS A 82 -12.35 -6.60 1.63
C CYS A 82 -13.29 -7.64 2.26
N ALA A 83 -13.73 -8.64 1.49
CA ALA A 83 -14.53 -9.74 2.02
C ALA A 83 -13.81 -10.47 3.17
N TRP A 84 -12.54 -10.82 2.99
CA TRP A 84 -11.75 -11.48 4.04
C TRP A 84 -11.60 -10.61 5.31
N LEU A 85 -11.37 -9.30 5.17
CA LEU A 85 -11.30 -8.38 6.31
C LEU A 85 -12.61 -8.38 7.12
N LEU A 86 -13.76 -8.38 6.44
CA LEU A 86 -15.08 -8.34 7.06
C LEU A 86 -15.47 -9.69 7.67
N ASP A 87 -15.39 -10.75 6.87
CA ASP A 87 -16.00 -12.04 7.18
C ASP A 87 -15.13 -12.89 8.12
N GLU A 88 -13.80 -12.85 7.94
CA GLU A 88 -12.87 -13.72 8.67
C GLU A 88 -12.15 -12.99 9.81
N LEU A 89 -11.73 -11.75 9.57
CA LEU A 89 -11.05 -10.96 10.60
C LEU A 89 -12.01 -10.13 11.47
N GLY A 90 -13.29 -10.05 11.10
CA GLY A 90 -14.31 -9.36 11.88
C GLY A 90 -14.12 -7.84 11.97
N PHE A 91 -13.48 -7.22 10.97
CA PHE A 91 -13.46 -5.76 10.88
C PHE A 91 -14.87 -5.24 10.62
N ASP A 92 -15.21 -4.10 11.21
CA ASP A 92 -16.54 -3.48 11.05
C ASP A 92 -16.76 -2.93 9.63
N ALA A 93 -15.69 -2.58 8.92
CA ALA A 93 -15.73 -2.02 7.58
C ALA A 93 -14.40 -2.25 6.83
N ALA A 94 -14.50 -2.46 5.50
CA ALA A 94 -13.38 -2.47 4.58
C ALA A 94 -13.82 -1.76 3.30
N ILE A 95 -13.00 -0.85 2.78
CA ILE A 95 -13.34 -0.02 1.62
C ILE A 95 -12.54 -0.50 0.41
N ASP A 96 -13.24 -0.96 -0.62
CA ASP A 96 -12.68 -1.11 -1.96
C ASP A 96 -12.82 0.20 -2.75
N TYR A 97 -11.76 1.01 -2.74
CA TYR A 97 -11.68 2.29 -3.46
C TYR A 97 -11.99 2.21 -4.97
N LYS A 98 -12.02 1.02 -5.57
CA LYS A 98 -12.33 0.85 -7.00
C LYS A 98 -13.80 0.60 -7.28
N SER A 99 -14.52 -0.04 -6.38
CA SER A 99 -15.94 -0.37 -6.57
C SER A 99 -16.88 0.50 -5.75
N GLU A 100 -16.37 1.17 -4.71
CA GLU A 100 -17.18 1.96 -3.78
C GLU A 100 -17.04 3.46 -4.04
N HIS A 101 -18.17 4.18 -3.92
CA HIS A 101 -18.21 5.64 -4.00
C HIS A 101 -17.87 6.26 -2.64
N VAL A 102 -16.60 6.15 -2.24
CA VAL A 102 -16.10 6.64 -0.94
C VAL A 102 -16.48 8.10 -0.69
N GLU A 103 -16.38 8.93 -1.73
CA GLU A 103 -16.78 10.35 -1.66
C GLU A 103 -18.26 10.54 -1.31
N ALA A 104 -19.15 9.71 -1.84
CA ALA A 104 -20.57 9.77 -1.55
C ALA A 104 -20.86 9.34 -0.10
N HIS A 105 -20.17 8.33 0.42
CA HIS A 105 -20.30 7.89 1.81
C HIS A 105 -19.73 8.92 2.80
N LEU A 106 -18.65 9.61 2.43
CA LEU A 106 -18.13 10.74 3.21
C LEU A 106 -19.11 11.92 3.20
N ALA A 107 -19.68 12.24 2.03
CA ALA A 107 -20.66 13.32 1.89
C ALA A 107 -21.98 13.04 2.63
N SER A 108 -22.42 11.78 2.69
CA SER A 108 -23.61 11.37 3.44
C SER A 108 -23.39 11.31 4.95
N GLY A 109 -22.12 11.23 5.39
CA GLY A 109 -21.74 11.07 6.79
C GLY A 109 -21.83 9.63 7.32
N GLU A 110 -22.12 8.66 6.43
CA GLU A 110 -22.06 7.23 6.70
C GLU A 110 -20.62 6.78 6.97
N LEU A 111 -19.65 7.35 6.24
CA LEU A 111 -18.23 7.24 6.52
C LEU A 111 -17.71 8.53 7.15
N ARG A 112 -16.86 8.40 8.17
CA ARG A 112 -16.18 9.55 8.79
C ARG A 112 -14.67 9.32 8.78
N SER A 113 -13.93 10.21 8.15
CA SER A 113 -12.47 10.25 8.26
C SER A 113 -12.05 10.99 9.53
N HIS A 114 -11.11 10.43 10.27
CA HIS A 114 -10.44 11.11 11.38
C HIS A 114 -8.99 11.40 10.98
N GLU A 115 -8.61 12.66 11.08
CA GLU A 115 -7.27 13.15 10.76
C GLU A 115 -6.83 14.12 11.84
N THR A 116 -5.51 14.24 12.03
CA THR A 116 -4.93 15.22 12.96
C THR A 116 -4.53 16.45 12.19
N VAL A 117 -5.24 17.56 12.40
CA VAL A 117 -5.02 18.81 11.68
C VAL A 117 -4.55 19.90 12.64
N LEU A 118 -3.35 20.44 12.39
CA LEU A 118 -2.86 21.64 13.06
C LEU A 118 -3.14 22.84 12.16
N THR A 119 -3.63 23.94 12.71
CA THR A 119 -3.82 25.18 11.94
C THR A 119 -2.64 26.12 12.15
N GLY A 120 -2.12 26.70 11.07
CA GLY A 120 -1.00 27.64 11.08
C GLY A 120 0.31 26.99 10.64
N LEU A 121 0.99 27.61 9.67
CA LEU A 121 2.28 27.10 9.14
C LEU A 121 3.38 27.08 10.23
N ASP A 122 3.30 27.99 11.18
CA ASP A 122 4.16 28.07 12.36
C ASP A 122 4.09 26.81 13.24
N ARG A 123 3.02 26.03 13.13
CA ARG A 123 2.84 24.76 13.86
C ARG A 123 3.43 23.54 13.17
N LEU A 124 4.07 23.69 12.01
CA LEU A 124 4.71 22.59 11.29
C LEU A 124 5.73 21.80 12.16
N PRO A 125 6.56 22.42 13.01
CA PRO A 125 7.44 21.66 13.92
C PRO A 125 6.69 20.71 14.87
N GLU A 126 5.46 21.07 15.27
CA GLU A 126 4.63 20.23 16.13
C GLU A 126 4.03 19.04 15.38
N ALA A 127 3.84 19.15 14.06
CA ALA A 127 3.40 18.04 13.22
C ALA A 127 4.39 16.87 13.20
N LEU A 128 5.66 17.09 13.59
CA LEU A 128 6.64 16.02 13.77
C LEU A 128 6.30 15.07 14.94
N GLY A 129 5.28 15.40 15.75
CA GLY A 129 4.64 14.45 16.67
C GLY A 129 4.17 13.15 15.99
N LEU A 130 3.98 13.17 14.66
CA LEU A 130 3.78 11.98 13.82
C LEU A 130 4.76 10.85 14.13
N PHE A 131 6.05 11.15 14.28
CA PHE A 131 7.08 10.13 14.55
C PHE A 131 6.99 9.52 15.95
N ARG A 132 6.14 10.08 16.82
CA ARG A 132 5.84 9.57 18.15
C ARG A 132 4.46 8.91 18.22
N GLY A 133 3.74 8.83 17.10
CA GLY A 133 2.41 8.22 17.02
C GLY A 133 1.32 9.00 17.76
N SER A 134 1.48 10.32 17.94
CA SER A 134 0.48 11.15 18.63
C SER A 134 -0.73 11.50 17.77
N ASN A 135 -0.73 11.13 16.49
CA ASN A 135 -1.75 11.47 15.51
C ASN A 135 -2.72 10.30 15.28
N LEU A 136 -3.96 10.65 14.96
CA LEU A 136 -4.92 9.77 14.31
C LEU A 136 -4.93 10.07 12.82
N GLY A 137 -4.86 9.01 12.01
CA GLY A 137 -4.90 9.12 10.54
C GLY A 137 -3.76 9.99 9.99
N LYS A 138 -4.06 10.80 8.98
CA LYS A 138 -3.08 11.72 8.39
C LYS A 138 -2.76 12.86 9.36
N GLN A 139 -1.49 13.23 9.43
CA GLN A 139 -1.02 14.43 10.10
C GLN A 139 -0.96 15.57 9.08
N LEU A 140 -1.77 16.61 9.27
CA LEU A 140 -1.89 17.72 8.34
C LEU A 140 -1.62 19.05 9.04
N VAL A 141 -1.14 20.03 8.27
CA VAL A 141 -1.08 21.44 8.67
C VAL A 141 -1.97 22.23 7.73
N ALA A 142 -3.09 22.74 8.24
CA ALA A 142 -3.97 23.65 7.53
C ALA A 142 -3.30 25.02 7.44
N LEU A 143 -3.13 25.51 6.21
CA LEU A 143 -2.62 26.85 5.94
C LEU A 143 -3.79 27.83 6.03
N GLU A 144 -3.61 28.92 6.79
CA GLU A 144 -4.56 30.03 6.78
C GLU A 144 -4.47 30.73 5.42
N ALA A 145 -5.62 30.94 4.78
CA ALA A 145 -5.72 31.62 3.48
C ALA A 145 -5.76 33.15 3.64
#